data_AF-A0A5E4G276-F1
#
_entry.id   AF-A0A5E4G276-F1
#
_cell.length_a   1.000
_cell.length_b   1.000
_cell.length_c   1.000
_cell.angle_alpha   90.00
_cell.angle_beta   90.00
_cell.angle_gamma   90.00
#
_symmetry.space_group_name_H-M   'P 1'
#
loop_
_entity.id
_entity.type
_entity.pdbx_description
1 polymer ?
#
loop_
_entity_poly.entity_id
_entity_poly.type
_entity_poly.pdbx_seq_one_letter_code
_entity_poly.pdbx_strand_id
1 'polypeptide(L)'
;ELKELLDSGELETGRGLNQGRSLKQAGATRWGSHFASITSLMSLFKETKILLQEISEHGPNQQFRGDAESNYIAMMSFEFVFALLLMDKIMGLTNFLCQVFQKKKKKKTQDIVSALNFVENTKSQFQDIRAHGWDDLFMSVVSFCEQHGIDVPDMSSRYMMGTRRSCQQKDFITVEHYYRIDVFNDQTVELLILSSALDPRNSFKSFNIGHLCKPAEKFYHADFSPSDLKGLEIELRYFQNDMHCLPCFKDLTTLPQL
;
A
#
# COMPACT_ATOMS: atom_id res chain seq x y z
N GLU A 1 -11.25 32.04 1.81
CA GLU A 1 -11.73 30.70 1.39
C GLU A 1 -12.32 29.84 2.50
N LEU A 2 -11.57 29.21 3.41
CA LEU A 2 -12.16 28.35 4.48
C LEU A 2 -13.14 29.09 5.40
N LYS A 3 -12.83 30.35 5.74
CA LYS A 3 -13.71 31.23 6.53
C LYS A 3 -14.97 31.64 5.76
N GLU A 4 -14.85 31.87 4.46
CA GLU A 4 -15.99 32.21 3.59
C GLU A 4 -16.91 31.01 3.32
N LEU A 5 -16.36 29.79 3.29
CA LEU A 5 -17.13 28.53 3.18
C LEU A 5 -17.84 28.14 4.49
N LEU A 6 -17.29 28.55 5.63
CA LEU A 6 -17.93 28.47 6.95
C LEU A 6 -19.06 29.50 7.07
N ASP A 7 -18.81 30.74 6.63
CA ASP A 7 -19.78 31.84 6.67
C ASP A 7 -20.90 31.67 5.63
N SER A 8 -20.68 30.93 4.54
CA SER A 8 -21.70 30.61 3.52
C SER A 8 -22.62 29.43 3.89
N GLY A 9 -22.34 28.72 4.98
CA GLY A 9 -23.10 27.55 5.41
C GLY A 9 -22.85 26.28 4.59
N GLU A 10 -21.84 26.26 3.71
CA GLU A 10 -21.47 25.08 2.92
C GLU A 10 -20.72 24.01 3.74
N LEU A 11 -20.17 24.37 4.89
CA LEU A 11 -19.52 23.45 5.83
C LEU A 11 -20.46 23.14 7.00
N GLU A 12 -21.16 22.00 6.92
CA GLU A 12 -21.97 21.51 8.04
C GLU A 12 -21.08 21.01 9.20
N THR A 13 -21.34 21.51 10.40
CA THR A 13 -20.58 21.13 11.61
C THR A 13 -21.31 19.99 12.34
N GLY A 14 -20.81 18.76 12.20
CA GLY A 14 -21.35 17.57 12.84
C GLY A 14 -20.48 16.33 12.63
N ARG A 15 -20.52 15.39 13.57
CA ARG A 15 -19.69 14.18 13.53
C ARG A 15 -20.15 13.28 12.37
N GLY A 16 -19.38 13.23 11.29
CA GLY A 16 -19.67 12.42 10.10
C GLY A 16 -20.25 13.19 8.91
N LEU A 17 -20.36 14.52 8.98
CA LEU A 17 -20.70 15.39 7.85
C LEU A 17 -19.42 15.75 7.07
N ASN A 18 -19.54 16.08 5.79
CA ASN A 18 -18.42 16.39 4.88
C ASN A 18 -17.43 15.23 4.58
N GLN A 19 -17.81 13.96 4.79
CA GLN A 19 -16.93 12.79 4.54
C GLN A 19 -16.38 12.67 3.10
N GLY A 20 -17.06 13.28 2.11
CA GLY A 20 -16.59 13.38 0.73
C GLY A 20 -15.57 14.49 0.49
N ARG A 21 -15.45 15.45 1.42
CA ARG A 21 -14.58 16.64 1.38
C ARG A 21 -13.52 16.64 2.48
N SER A 22 -13.43 15.57 3.27
CA SER A 22 -12.49 15.43 4.40
C SER A 22 -11.53 14.27 4.19
N LEU A 23 -10.31 14.38 4.73
CA LEU A 23 -9.39 13.25 4.83
C LEU A 23 -10.08 12.10 5.58
N LYS A 24 -10.15 10.93 4.95
CA LYS A 24 -10.69 9.74 5.59
C LYS A 24 -9.72 9.27 6.67
N GLN A 25 -10.22 9.06 7.87
CA GLN A 25 -9.42 8.51 8.95
C GLN A 25 -9.03 7.07 8.61
N ALA A 26 -7.74 6.77 8.65
CA ALA A 26 -7.26 5.40 8.59
C ALA A 26 -7.74 4.68 9.85
N GLY A 27 -8.67 3.74 9.69
CA GLY A 27 -9.06 2.86 10.78
C GLY A 27 -7.94 1.86 11.03
N ALA A 28 -7.58 1.64 12.30
CA ALA A 28 -6.47 0.78 12.73
C ALA A 28 -6.54 -0.69 12.25
N THR A 29 -7.58 -1.11 11.54
CA THR A 29 -7.89 -2.53 11.32
C THR A 29 -8.37 -2.90 9.92
N ARG A 30 -8.33 -2.00 8.92
CA ARG A 30 -8.84 -2.34 7.57
C ARG A 30 -8.00 -1.72 6.46
N TRP A 31 -7.33 -2.57 5.67
CA TRP A 31 -6.63 -2.18 4.44
C TRP A 31 -7.45 -1.24 3.52
N GLY A 32 -8.76 -1.48 3.43
CA GLY A 32 -9.67 -0.62 2.68
C GLY A 32 -9.80 0.81 3.24
N SER A 33 -9.65 1.02 4.55
CA SER A 33 -9.60 2.38 5.11
C SER A 33 -8.26 3.06 4.84
N HIS A 34 -7.13 2.33 4.91
CA HIS A 34 -5.83 2.91 4.54
C HIS A 34 -5.79 3.33 3.07
N PHE A 35 -6.27 2.47 2.17
CA PHE A 35 -6.41 2.84 0.76
C PHE A 35 -7.32 4.05 0.58
N ALA A 36 -8.48 4.07 1.25
CA ALA A 36 -9.38 5.21 1.18
C ALA A 36 -8.76 6.51 1.73
N SER A 37 -7.92 6.43 2.76
CA SER A 37 -7.15 7.58 3.30
C SER A 37 -6.13 8.09 2.30
N ILE A 38 -5.36 7.20 1.66
CA ILE A 38 -4.38 7.56 0.62
C ILE A 38 -5.08 8.26 -0.54
N THR A 39 -6.13 7.65 -1.10
CA THR A 39 -6.87 8.24 -2.21
C THR A 39 -7.50 9.58 -1.82
N SER A 40 -8.02 9.70 -0.60
CA SER A 40 -8.54 10.98 -0.08
C SER A 40 -7.44 12.03 0.04
N LEU A 41 -6.25 11.68 0.55
CA LEU A 41 -5.12 12.61 0.65
C LEU A 41 -4.64 13.08 -0.72
N MET A 42 -4.57 12.18 -1.70
CA MET A 42 -4.24 12.55 -3.08
C MET A 42 -5.27 13.54 -3.65
N SER A 43 -6.56 13.30 -3.41
CA SER A 43 -7.62 14.19 -3.90
C SER A 43 -7.66 15.55 -3.20
N LEU A 44 -7.20 15.61 -1.94
CA LEU A 44 -7.22 16.81 -1.09
C LEU A 44 -5.80 17.36 -0.88
N PHE A 45 -4.86 17.04 -1.76
CA PHE A 45 -3.44 17.32 -1.53
C PHE A 45 -3.19 18.82 -1.43
N LYS A 46 -3.82 19.60 -2.31
CA LYS A 46 -3.70 21.06 -2.31
C LYS A 46 -4.29 21.68 -1.04
N GLU A 47 -5.48 21.25 -0.65
CA GLU A 47 -6.20 21.74 0.51
C GLU A 47 -5.45 21.38 1.80
N THR A 48 -4.93 20.15 1.87
CA THR A 48 -4.16 19.68 3.02
C THR A 48 -2.83 20.44 3.13
N LYS A 49 -2.16 20.70 2.00
CA LYS A 49 -0.95 21.55 1.96
C LYS A 49 -1.21 22.93 2.56
N ILE A 50 -2.26 23.63 2.09
CA ILE A 50 -2.64 24.96 2.58
C ILE A 50 -2.96 24.93 4.07
N LEU A 51 -3.77 23.94 4.50
CA LEU A 51 -4.17 23.79 5.89
C LEU A 51 -2.95 23.57 6.82
N LEU A 52 -1.99 22.74 6.41
CA LEU A 52 -0.78 22.51 7.21
C LEU A 52 0.08 23.78 7.33
N GLN A 53 0.16 24.60 6.27
CA GLN A 53 0.83 25.91 6.35
C GLN A 53 0.12 26.84 7.32
N GLU A 54 -1.21 26.99 7.22
CA GLU A 54 -2.00 27.83 8.13
C GLU A 54 -1.82 27.40 9.59
N ILE A 55 -1.85 26.09 9.88
CA ILE A 55 -1.64 25.57 11.24
C ILE A 55 -0.20 25.79 11.69
N SER A 56 0.79 25.69 10.81
CA SER A 56 2.19 25.96 11.18
C SER A 56 2.42 27.42 11.60
N GLU A 57 1.70 28.37 11.00
CA GLU A 57 1.83 29.80 11.29
C GLU A 57 0.96 30.23 12.48
N HIS A 58 -0.29 29.75 12.53
CA HIS A 58 -1.34 30.24 13.43
C HIS A 58 -1.85 29.19 14.44
N GLY A 59 -1.19 28.04 14.52
CA GLY A 59 -1.57 26.98 15.43
C GLY A 59 -1.64 27.43 16.90
N PRO A 60 -2.52 26.81 17.71
CA PRO A 60 -2.87 27.29 19.05
C PRO A 60 -1.71 27.20 20.06
N ASN A 61 -0.71 26.36 19.80
CA ASN A 61 0.50 26.26 20.60
C ASN A 61 1.71 25.83 19.74
N GLN A 62 2.91 25.85 20.34
CA GLN A 62 4.15 25.49 19.63
C GLN A 62 4.16 24.03 19.13
N GLN A 63 3.54 23.10 19.86
CA GLN A 63 3.50 21.69 19.46
C GLN A 63 2.69 21.53 18.16
N PHE A 64 1.47 22.06 18.10
CA PHE A 64 0.65 22.00 16.88
C PHE A 64 1.35 22.66 15.69
N ARG A 65 2.04 23.78 15.92
CA ARG A 65 2.79 24.49 14.86
C ARG A 65 3.94 23.65 14.33
N GLY A 66 4.76 23.10 15.23
CA GLY A 66 5.89 22.25 14.86
C GLY A 66 5.45 20.95 14.19
N ASP A 67 4.37 20.33 14.66
CA ASP A 67 3.82 19.11 14.04
C ASP A 67 3.28 19.40 12.64
N ALA A 68 2.58 20.52 12.45
CA ALA A 68 2.06 20.92 11.14
C ALA A 68 3.19 21.28 10.16
N GLU A 69 4.22 22.00 10.62
CA GLU A 69 5.40 22.33 9.82
C GLU A 69 6.16 21.07 9.39
N SER A 70 6.41 20.15 10.32
CA SER A 70 7.07 18.87 10.03
C SER A 70 6.29 18.04 9.01
N ASN A 71 4.96 17.94 9.19
CA ASN A 71 4.09 17.24 8.24
C ASN A 71 4.05 17.93 6.87
N TYR A 72 4.04 19.27 6.83
CA TYR A 72 4.11 20.04 5.60
C TYR A 72 5.42 19.75 4.84
N ILE A 73 6.57 19.80 5.53
CA ILE A 73 7.89 19.52 4.95
C ILE A 73 7.92 18.08 4.40
N ALA A 74 7.45 17.11 5.18
CA ALA A 74 7.38 15.72 4.74
C ALA A 74 6.49 15.57 3.50
N MET A 75 5.27 16.13 3.53
CA MET A 75 4.32 16.08 2.43
C MET A 75 4.85 16.73 1.14
N MET A 76 5.65 17.78 1.29
CA MET A 76 6.28 18.51 0.18
C MET A 76 7.62 17.88 -0.28
N SER A 77 7.93 16.66 0.14
CA SER A 77 9.12 15.93 -0.31
C SER A 77 8.80 14.98 -1.45
N PHE A 78 9.77 14.79 -2.36
CA PHE A 78 9.68 13.77 -3.41
C PHE A 78 9.49 12.37 -2.83
N GLU A 79 10.18 12.04 -1.73
CA GLU A 79 10.09 10.73 -1.07
C GLU A 79 8.65 10.41 -0.64
N PHE A 80 7.96 11.39 -0.03
CA PHE A 80 6.57 11.22 0.38
C PHE A 80 5.64 11.03 -0.82
N VAL A 81 5.77 11.84 -1.87
CA VAL A 81 4.95 11.71 -3.08
C VAL A 81 5.20 10.35 -3.75
N PHE A 82 6.46 9.94 -3.86
CA PHE A 82 6.82 8.63 -4.41
C PHE A 82 6.15 7.49 -3.62
N ALA A 83 6.28 7.51 -2.29
CA ALA A 83 5.65 6.53 -1.43
C ALA A 83 4.12 6.57 -1.53
N LEU A 84 3.51 7.75 -1.60
CA LEU A 84 2.06 7.93 -1.71
C LEU A 84 1.50 7.30 -2.99
N LEU A 85 2.10 7.60 -4.16
CA LEU A 85 1.65 7.04 -5.43
C LEU A 85 1.96 5.53 -5.56
N LEU A 86 3.10 5.08 -5.03
CA LEU A 86 3.42 3.65 -4.99
C LEU A 86 2.40 2.88 -4.14
N MET A 87 2.08 3.41 -2.96
CA MET A 87 1.11 2.82 -2.06
C MET A 87 -0.30 2.84 -2.65
N ASP A 88 -0.71 3.90 -3.35
CA ASP A 88 -2.01 3.94 -4.05
C ASP A 88 -2.11 2.82 -5.10
N LYS A 89 -1.08 2.62 -5.94
CA LYS A 89 -1.05 1.53 -6.93
C LYS A 89 -1.12 0.15 -6.27
N ILE A 90 -0.26 -0.13 -5.28
CA ILE A 90 -0.20 -1.44 -4.62
C ILE A 90 -1.47 -1.71 -3.81
N MET A 91 -1.92 -0.74 -3.02
CA MET A 91 -3.11 -0.89 -2.19
C MET A 91 -4.39 -0.93 -3.04
N GLY A 92 -4.44 -0.28 -4.20
CA GLY A 92 -5.57 -0.38 -5.12
C GLY A 92 -5.80 -1.81 -5.58
N LEU A 93 -4.74 -2.51 -5.99
CA LEU A 93 -4.81 -3.93 -6.39
C LEU A 93 -5.21 -4.84 -5.23
N THR A 94 -4.55 -4.71 -4.07
CA THR A 94 -4.86 -5.56 -2.92
C THR A 94 -6.25 -5.30 -2.36
N ASN A 95 -6.72 -4.04 -2.34
CA ASN A 95 -8.08 -3.68 -1.94
C ASN A 95 -9.14 -4.24 -2.91
N PHE A 96 -8.89 -4.19 -4.22
CA PHE A 96 -9.79 -4.81 -5.20
C PHE A 96 -9.93 -6.32 -4.94
N LEU A 97 -8.81 -7.03 -4.76
CA LEU A 97 -8.80 -8.45 -4.41
C LEU A 97 -9.59 -8.72 -3.12
N CYS A 98 -9.37 -7.92 -2.07
CA CYS A 98 -10.09 -8.02 -0.80
C CYS A 98 -11.60 -7.86 -0.98
N GLN A 99 -12.04 -6.87 -1.77
CA GLN A 99 -13.46 -6.64 -2.02
C GLN A 99 -14.11 -7.78 -2.79
N VAL A 100 -13.41 -8.33 -3.80
CA VAL A 100 -13.90 -9.49 -4.57
C VAL A 100 -14.12 -10.68 -3.64
N PHE A 101 -13.17 -10.99 -2.76
CA PHE A 101 -13.32 -12.09 -1.79
C PHE A 101 -14.41 -11.83 -0.75
N GLN A 102 -14.51 -10.61 -0.21
CA GLN A 102 -15.56 -10.27 0.76
C GLN A 102 -16.96 -10.35 0.15
N LYS A 103 -17.16 -9.88 -1.09
CA LYS A 103 -18.44 -9.95 -1.81
C LYS A 103 -18.85 -11.41 -2.09
N LYS A 104 -17.90 -12.27 -2.47
CA LYS A 104 -18.17 -13.70 -2.73
C LYS A 104 -18.47 -14.49 -1.45
N LYS A 105 -17.75 -14.22 -0.35
CA LYS A 105 -18.06 -14.78 0.99
C LYS A 105 -19.49 -14.47 1.44
N LYS A 106 -19.97 -13.24 1.23
CA LYS A 106 -21.35 -12.83 1.56
C LYS A 106 -22.41 -13.55 0.72
N LYS A 107 -22.10 -13.98 -0.50
CA LYS A 107 -23.01 -14.69 -1.40
C LYS A 107 -22.99 -16.23 -1.24
N LYS A 108 -22.26 -16.79 -0.25
CA LYS A 108 -22.06 -18.24 -0.01
C LYS A 108 -21.66 -19.03 -1.27
N THR A 109 -21.11 -18.37 -2.28
CA THR A 109 -20.66 -18.97 -3.54
C THR A 109 -19.15 -18.92 -3.54
N GLN A 110 -18.54 -19.78 -2.73
CA GLN A 110 -17.10 -19.97 -2.78
C GLN A 110 -16.80 -21.04 -3.85
N ASP A 111 -16.67 -20.61 -5.10
CA ASP A 111 -15.89 -21.40 -6.04
C ASP A 111 -14.41 -21.10 -5.76
N ILE A 112 -13.74 -22.07 -5.14
CA ILE A 112 -12.33 -21.97 -4.77
C ILE A 112 -11.44 -21.79 -6.00
N VAL A 113 -11.85 -22.32 -7.15
CA VAL A 113 -11.17 -22.12 -8.43
C VAL A 113 -11.22 -20.66 -8.82
N SER A 114 -12.41 -20.07 -8.87
CA SER A 114 -12.57 -18.64 -9.12
C SER A 114 -11.70 -17.79 -8.19
N ALA A 115 -11.57 -18.19 -6.92
CA ALA A 115 -10.75 -17.45 -5.96
C ALA A 115 -9.24 -17.51 -6.31
N LEU A 116 -8.74 -18.69 -6.66
CA LEU A 116 -7.36 -18.89 -7.08
C LEU A 116 -7.02 -18.15 -8.37
N ASN A 117 -7.95 -18.10 -9.34
CA ASN A 117 -7.80 -17.30 -10.56
C ASN A 117 -7.62 -15.81 -10.24
N PHE A 118 -8.32 -15.27 -9.22
CA PHE A 118 -8.13 -13.89 -8.77
C PHE A 118 -6.76 -13.68 -8.09
N VAL A 119 -6.26 -14.65 -7.33
CA VAL A 119 -4.91 -14.58 -6.74
C VAL A 119 -3.85 -14.62 -7.83
N GLU A 120 -3.96 -15.52 -8.80
CA GLU A 120 -3.02 -15.60 -9.91
C GLU A 120 -3.05 -14.33 -10.77
N ASN A 121 -4.24 -13.81 -11.10
CA ASN A 121 -4.34 -12.56 -11.85
C ASN A 121 -3.70 -11.40 -11.07
N THR A 122 -3.94 -11.32 -9.76
CA THR A 122 -3.30 -10.30 -8.91
C THR A 122 -1.77 -10.44 -8.92
N LYS A 123 -1.25 -11.68 -8.85
CA LYS A 123 0.19 -11.96 -8.98
C LYS A 123 0.74 -11.46 -10.32
N SER A 124 0.06 -11.77 -11.42
CA SER A 124 0.44 -11.32 -12.77
C SER A 124 0.51 -9.79 -12.85
N GLN A 125 -0.49 -9.09 -12.30
CA GLN A 125 -0.50 -7.62 -12.23
C GLN A 125 0.70 -7.07 -11.45
N PHE A 126 1.06 -7.67 -10.31
CA PHE A 126 2.26 -7.25 -9.56
C PHE A 126 3.57 -7.52 -10.30
N GLN A 127 3.65 -8.63 -11.04
CA GLN A 127 4.81 -8.94 -11.87
C GLN A 127 4.95 -7.93 -13.01
N ASP A 128 3.83 -7.55 -13.63
CA ASP A 128 3.80 -6.55 -14.70
C ASP A 128 4.19 -5.16 -14.19
N ILE A 129 3.62 -4.71 -13.07
CA ILE A 129 4.02 -3.45 -12.41
C ILE A 129 5.53 -3.45 -12.16
N ARG A 130 6.10 -4.54 -11.64
CA ARG A 130 7.53 -4.63 -11.38
C ARG A 130 8.38 -4.56 -12.65
N ALA A 131 7.96 -5.26 -13.70
CA ALA A 131 8.75 -5.37 -14.94
C ALA A 131 8.65 -4.11 -15.81
N HIS A 132 7.46 -3.52 -15.91
CA HIS A 132 7.13 -2.47 -16.88
C HIS A 132 6.55 -1.20 -16.24
N GLY A 133 6.13 -1.25 -14.98
CA GLY A 133 5.41 -0.15 -14.33
C GLY A 133 6.29 0.96 -13.74
N TRP A 134 7.62 0.85 -13.82
CA TRP A 134 8.54 1.89 -13.33
C TRP A 134 8.33 3.22 -14.06
N ASP A 135 8.41 3.23 -15.38
CA ASP A 135 8.34 4.46 -16.17
C ASP A 135 7.00 5.17 -15.97
N ASP A 136 5.89 4.41 -15.98
CA ASP A 136 4.55 4.92 -15.73
C ASP A 136 4.39 5.51 -14.32
N LEU A 137 4.92 4.83 -13.28
CA LEU A 137 4.89 5.34 -11.92
C LEU A 137 5.73 6.62 -11.83
N PHE A 138 6.95 6.58 -12.37
CA PHE A 138 7.89 7.69 -12.29
C PHE A 138 7.34 8.94 -12.97
N MET A 139 6.79 8.80 -14.19
CA MET A 139 6.11 9.88 -14.90
C MET A 139 4.92 10.45 -14.10
N SER A 140 4.15 9.58 -13.45
CA SER A 140 3.04 10.03 -12.58
C SER A 140 3.54 10.82 -11.37
N VAL A 141 4.64 10.37 -10.75
CA VAL A 141 5.26 11.06 -9.61
C VAL A 141 5.80 12.42 -10.02
N VAL A 142 6.55 12.49 -11.12
CA VAL A 142 7.09 13.76 -11.65
C VAL A 142 5.95 14.73 -11.97
N SER A 143 4.92 14.29 -12.67
CA SER A 143 3.76 15.12 -13.00
C SER A 143 3.03 15.62 -11.74
N PHE A 144 2.87 14.77 -10.73
CA PHE A 144 2.27 15.16 -9.45
C PHE A 144 3.15 16.19 -8.72
N CYS A 145 4.47 15.99 -8.69
CA CYS A 145 5.41 16.94 -8.10
C CYS A 145 5.34 18.31 -8.79
N GLU A 146 5.38 18.35 -10.12
CA GLU A 146 5.25 19.57 -10.92
C GLU A 146 3.91 20.28 -10.64
N GLN A 147 2.80 19.54 -10.60
CA GLN A 147 1.48 20.08 -10.32
C GLN A 147 1.39 20.77 -8.94
N HIS A 148 2.14 20.29 -7.96
CA HIS A 148 2.08 20.77 -6.58
C HIS A 148 3.28 21.63 -6.15
N GLY A 149 4.21 21.91 -7.07
CA GLY A 149 5.42 22.71 -6.84
C GLY A 149 6.38 22.01 -5.88
N ILE A 150 6.59 20.71 -6.05
CA ILE A 150 7.54 19.89 -5.30
C ILE A 150 8.77 19.65 -6.18
N ASP A 151 9.94 19.86 -5.61
CA ASP A 151 11.20 19.67 -6.32
C ASP A 151 11.46 18.19 -6.61
N VAL A 152 11.72 17.88 -7.88
CA VAL A 152 12.16 16.55 -8.31
C VAL A 152 13.68 16.48 -8.20
N PRO A 153 14.27 15.50 -7.49
CA PRO A 153 15.70 15.40 -7.35
C PRO A 153 16.36 15.01 -8.69
N ASP A 154 17.62 15.40 -8.87
CA ASP A 154 18.42 14.93 -10.00
C ASP A 154 18.62 13.41 -9.90
N MET A 155 17.99 12.67 -10.81
CA MET A 155 18.03 11.21 -10.89
C MET A 155 19.43 10.65 -11.15
N SER A 156 20.31 11.46 -11.76
CA SER A 156 21.72 11.12 -12.03
C SER A 156 22.63 11.44 -10.85
N SER A 157 22.14 12.21 -9.87
CA SER A 157 22.92 12.58 -8.70
C SER A 157 23.19 11.37 -7.81
N ARG A 158 24.24 11.48 -7.01
CA ARG A 158 24.58 10.44 -6.03
C ARG A 158 23.53 10.44 -4.92
N TYR A 159 22.96 9.26 -4.66
CA TYR A 159 22.10 9.06 -3.51
C TYR A 159 22.92 9.20 -2.22
N MET A 160 22.59 10.18 -1.38
CA MET A 160 23.21 10.38 -0.07
C MET A 160 22.14 10.20 0.99
N MET A 161 22.11 9.02 1.63
CA MET A 161 21.13 8.74 2.68
C MET A 161 21.36 9.68 3.89
N GLY A 162 20.37 10.50 4.22
CA GLY A 162 20.42 11.45 5.32
C GLY A 162 20.34 10.79 6.69
N THR A 163 21.39 10.10 7.16
CA THR A 163 21.60 9.79 8.59
C THR A 163 23.04 9.28 8.86
N ARG A 164 23.82 10.13 9.56
CA ARG A 164 25.05 9.99 10.37
C ARG A 164 25.89 8.69 10.52
N ARG A 165 25.65 7.53 9.88
CA ARG A 165 26.50 6.32 10.08
C ARG A 165 26.83 5.48 8.83
N SER A 166 26.31 5.76 7.65
CA SER A 166 26.57 4.92 6.46
C SER A 166 27.74 5.43 5.61
N CYS A 167 28.95 5.39 6.16
CA CYS A 167 30.18 5.63 5.39
C CYS A 167 30.71 4.34 4.72
N GLN A 168 29.87 3.32 4.49
CA GLN A 168 30.33 1.99 4.04
C GLN A 168 29.56 1.38 2.85
N GLN A 169 28.95 2.18 1.98
CA GLN A 169 28.56 1.68 0.65
C GLN A 169 29.68 1.98 -0.36
N LYS A 170 30.26 0.90 -0.90
CA LYS A 170 31.42 0.91 -1.80
C LYS A 170 31.09 1.31 -3.24
N ASP A 171 29.81 1.47 -3.59
CA ASP A 171 29.36 1.74 -4.95
C ASP A 171 28.60 3.08 -5.05
N PHE A 172 28.80 3.79 -6.16
CA PHE A 172 28.07 5.02 -6.49
C PHE A 172 26.62 4.66 -6.90
N ILE A 173 25.70 4.65 -5.94
CA ILE A 173 24.27 4.46 -6.19
C ILE A 173 23.66 5.82 -6.60
N THR A 174 22.96 5.86 -7.75
CA THR A 174 22.21 7.04 -8.20
C THR A 174 20.85 7.12 -7.50
N VAL A 175 20.26 8.31 -7.45
CA VAL A 175 18.89 8.49 -6.93
C VAL A 175 17.89 7.60 -7.67
N GLU A 176 17.99 7.51 -9.01
CA GLU A 176 17.14 6.61 -9.79
C GLU A 176 17.29 5.15 -9.34
N HIS A 177 18.53 4.68 -9.17
CA HIS A 177 18.78 3.30 -8.78
C HIS A 177 18.14 2.99 -7.42
N TYR A 178 18.28 3.89 -6.45
CA TYR A 178 17.65 3.73 -5.15
C TYR A 178 16.13 3.60 -5.27
N TYR A 179 15.45 4.53 -5.94
CA TYR A 179 13.99 4.47 -6.04
C TYR A 179 13.49 3.29 -6.88
N ARG A 180 14.18 2.95 -7.96
CA ARG A 180 13.77 1.87 -8.88
C ARG A 180 14.07 0.48 -8.33
N ILE A 181 15.25 0.29 -7.75
CA ILE A 181 15.74 -1.03 -7.33
C ILE A 181 15.49 -1.27 -5.84
N ASP A 182 15.83 -0.33 -4.98
CA ASP A 182 15.75 -0.54 -3.53
C ASP A 182 14.36 -0.26 -2.97
N VAL A 183 13.62 0.70 -3.54
CA VAL A 183 12.27 1.05 -3.05
C VAL A 183 11.18 0.33 -3.84
N PHE A 184 11.08 0.60 -5.15
CA PHE A 184 10.01 0.08 -6.00
C PHE A 184 10.05 -1.45 -6.12
N ASN A 185 11.22 -2.01 -6.44
CA ASN A 185 11.34 -3.45 -6.64
C ASN A 185 11.27 -4.25 -5.33
N ASP A 186 11.92 -3.83 -4.24
CA ASP A 186 11.94 -4.61 -2.99
C ASP A 186 10.54 -4.76 -2.37
N GLN A 187 9.75 -3.69 -2.36
CA GLN A 187 8.37 -3.73 -1.84
C GLN A 187 7.45 -4.66 -2.63
N THR A 188 7.69 -4.84 -3.94
CA THR A 188 6.92 -5.81 -4.75
C THR A 188 7.33 -7.26 -4.50
N VAL A 189 8.56 -7.52 -4.05
CA VAL A 189 9.10 -8.88 -3.84
C VAL A 189 8.31 -9.63 -2.77
N GLU A 190 8.07 -9.02 -1.61
CA GLU A 190 7.38 -9.70 -0.51
C GLU A 190 5.94 -10.07 -0.89
N LEU A 191 5.25 -9.19 -1.60
CA LEU A 191 3.87 -9.41 -2.05
C LEU A 191 3.80 -10.50 -3.14
N LEU A 192 4.81 -10.58 -4.01
CA LEU A 192 4.99 -11.66 -4.98
C LEU A 192 5.33 -13.00 -4.32
N ILE A 193 6.11 -12.99 -3.24
CA ILE A 193 6.39 -14.19 -2.44
C ILE A 193 5.10 -14.74 -1.84
N LEU A 194 4.26 -13.88 -1.26
CA LEU A 194 2.98 -14.28 -0.67
C LEU A 194 2.01 -14.85 -1.70
N SER A 195 1.86 -14.17 -2.83
CA SER A 195 0.99 -14.68 -3.91
C SER A 195 1.51 -15.98 -4.51
N SER A 196 2.83 -16.18 -4.57
CA SER A 196 3.43 -17.45 -5.01
C SER A 196 3.26 -18.58 -4.00
N ALA A 197 3.20 -18.27 -2.70
CA ALA A 197 2.91 -19.25 -1.68
C ALA A 197 1.46 -19.77 -1.73
N LEU A 198 0.55 -19.07 -2.43
CA LEU A 198 -0.84 -19.51 -2.61
C LEU A 198 -1.12 -20.09 -4.00
N ASP A 199 -0.07 -20.34 -4.79
CA ASP A 199 -0.16 -20.87 -6.14
C ASP A 199 -0.63 -22.34 -6.11
N PRO A 200 -1.78 -22.69 -6.73
CA PRO A 200 -2.33 -24.04 -6.64
C PRO A 200 -1.60 -25.04 -7.54
N ARG A 201 -0.73 -24.57 -8.44
CA ARG A 201 -0.06 -25.44 -9.42
C ARG A 201 0.81 -26.49 -8.74
N ASN A 202 0.90 -27.65 -9.38
CA ASN A 202 1.65 -28.81 -8.91
C ASN A 202 1.26 -29.20 -7.48
N SER A 203 -0.04 -29.28 -7.18
CA SER A 203 -0.55 -29.60 -5.84
C SER A 203 0.00 -28.65 -4.77
N PHE A 204 -0.08 -27.32 -4.98
CA PHE A 204 0.39 -26.34 -4.00
C PHE A 204 1.88 -26.53 -3.59
N LYS A 205 2.75 -26.96 -4.51
CA LYS A 205 4.18 -27.21 -4.22
C LYS A 205 4.90 -26.00 -3.60
N SER A 206 4.49 -24.80 -3.97
CA SER A 206 5.07 -23.54 -3.47
C SER A 206 4.48 -23.09 -2.14
N PHE A 207 3.49 -23.81 -1.59
CA PHE A 207 2.84 -23.44 -0.35
C PHE A 207 3.78 -23.50 0.83
N ASN A 208 3.94 -22.36 1.48
CA ASN A 208 4.87 -22.20 2.59
C ASN A 208 4.24 -21.34 3.69
N ILE A 209 3.87 -22.01 4.78
CA ILE A 209 3.22 -21.41 5.95
C ILE A 209 4.11 -20.33 6.56
N GLY A 210 5.42 -20.56 6.67
CA GLY A 210 6.35 -19.58 7.21
C GLY A 210 6.38 -18.29 6.39
N HIS A 211 6.34 -18.39 5.06
CA HIS A 211 6.26 -17.22 4.19
C HIS A 211 4.92 -16.48 4.35
N LEU A 212 3.82 -17.19 4.61
CA LEU A 212 2.49 -16.61 4.80
C LEU A 212 2.30 -15.97 6.18
N CYS A 213 2.96 -16.48 7.22
CA CYS A 213 2.94 -15.90 8.57
C CYS A 213 3.91 -14.72 8.72
N LYS A 214 5.00 -14.69 7.93
CA LYS A 214 6.04 -13.65 8.01
C LYS A 214 5.52 -12.21 7.95
N PRO A 215 4.52 -11.83 7.13
CA PRO A 215 4.00 -10.47 7.14
C PRO A 215 3.26 -10.13 8.43
N ALA A 216 2.49 -11.07 8.97
CA ALA A 216 1.79 -10.89 10.24
C ALA A 216 2.79 -10.64 11.38
N GLU A 217 3.88 -11.41 11.40
CA GLU A 217 4.98 -11.25 12.35
C GLU A 217 5.77 -9.94 12.16
N LYS A 218 6.13 -9.61 10.92
CA LYS A 218 7.06 -8.51 10.60
C LYS A 218 6.37 -7.14 10.59
N PHE A 219 5.14 -7.06 10.09
CA PHE A 219 4.45 -5.79 9.82
C PHE A 219 3.25 -5.53 10.72
N TYR A 220 2.65 -6.57 11.32
CA TYR A 220 1.40 -6.48 12.08
C TYR A 220 1.56 -6.92 13.54
N HIS A 221 2.70 -6.62 14.16
CA HIS A 221 2.99 -6.97 15.55
C HIS A 221 1.99 -6.41 16.56
N ALA A 222 1.27 -5.33 16.22
CA ALA A 222 0.21 -4.76 17.04
C ALA A 222 -1.16 -5.47 16.86
N ASP A 223 -1.38 -6.14 15.73
CA ASP A 223 -2.66 -6.75 15.38
C ASP A 223 -2.69 -8.26 15.65
N PHE A 224 -1.52 -8.91 15.70
CA PHE A 224 -1.41 -10.34 15.96
C PHE A 224 -0.65 -10.59 17.26
N SER A 225 -1.34 -11.16 18.25
CA SER A 225 -0.65 -11.72 19.41
C SER A 225 0.11 -13.00 19.02
N PRO A 226 1.10 -13.44 19.83
CA PRO A 226 1.75 -14.74 19.60
C PRO A 226 0.77 -15.92 19.52
N SER A 227 -0.36 -15.84 20.23
CA SER A 227 -1.43 -16.84 20.17
C SER A 227 -2.18 -16.80 18.84
N ASP A 228 -2.44 -15.62 18.30
CA ASP A 228 -3.11 -15.44 17.00
C ASP A 228 -2.24 -15.96 15.85
N LEU A 229 -0.92 -15.70 15.90
CA LEU A 229 0.03 -16.24 14.94
C LEU A 229 0.06 -17.77 14.95
N LYS A 230 0.02 -18.38 16.14
CA LYS A 230 -0.09 -19.84 16.28
C LYS A 230 -1.42 -20.36 15.75
N GLY A 231 -2.51 -19.63 15.97
CA GLY A 231 -3.82 -19.94 15.39
C GLY A 231 -3.79 -19.92 13.86
N LEU A 232 -3.23 -18.87 13.27
CA LEU A 232 -3.05 -18.72 11.82
C LEU A 232 -2.23 -19.88 11.24
N GLU A 233 -1.13 -20.26 11.89
CA GLU A 233 -0.30 -21.40 11.47
C GLU A 233 -1.10 -22.70 11.43
N ILE A 234 -1.96 -22.93 12.43
CA ILE A 234 -2.84 -24.10 12.49
C ILE A 234 -3.88 -24.05 11.36
N GLU A 235 -4.56 -22.91 11.17
CA GLU A 235 -5.54 -22.74 10.09
C GLU A 235 -4.95 -23.00 8.71
N LEU A 236 -3.73 -22.52 8.45
CA LEU A 236 -3.02 -22.74 7.19
C LEU A 236 -2.67 -24.22 6.97
N ARG A 237 -2.39 -24.99 8.03
CA ARG A 237 -2.19 -26.44 7.92
C ARG A 237 -3.49 -27.17 7.54
N TYR A 238 -4.61 -26.79 8.15
CA TYR A 238 -5.92 -27.35 7.77
C TYR A 238 -6.25 -27.03 6.31
N PHE A 239 -6.07 -25.78 5.90
CA PHE A 239 -6.25 -25.36 4.52
C PHE A 239 -5.41 -26.20 3.54
N GLN A 240 -4.11 -26.37 3.83
CA GLN A 240 -3.22 -27.17 2.98
C GLN A 240 -3.72 -28.62 2.83
N ASN A 241 -4.13 -29.25 3.93
CA ASN A 241 -4.65 -30.62 3.90
C ASN A 241 -5.95 -30.73 3.09
N ASP A 242 -6.88 -29.82 3.30
CA ASP A 242 -8.14 -29.76 2.55
C ASP A 242 -7.86 -29.62 1.04
N MET A 243 -6.90 -28.77 0.66
CA MET A 243 -6.53 -28.56 -0.74
C MET A 243 -5.92 -29.80 -1.40
N HIS A 244 -5.08 -30.55 -0.68
CA HIS A 244 -4.52 -31.82 -1.18
C HIS A 244 -5.58 -32.91 -1.33
N CYS A 245 -6.66 -32.85 -0.55
CA CYS A 245 -7.76 -33.82 -0.64
C CYS A 245 -8.67 -33.57 -1.84
N LEU A 246 -8.72 -32.34 -2.36
CA LEU A 246 -9.58 -31.97 -3.48
C LEU A 246 -9.02 -32.48 -4.82
N PRO A 247 -9.78 -33.32 -5.57
CA PRO A 247 -9.31 -33.90 -6.83
C PRO A 247 -8.94 -32.88 -7.90
N CYS A 248 -9.58 -31.71 -7.92
CA CYS A 248 -9.34 -30.65 -8.89
C CYS A 248 -7.94 -30.02 -8.79
N PHE A 249 -7.18 -30.26 -7.71
CA PHE A 249 -5.84 -29.67 -7.52
C PHE A 249 -4.67 -30.66 -7.66
N LYS A 250 -4.92 -31.97 -7.81
CA LYS A 250 -3.87 -33.00 -7.77
C LYS A 250 -2.88 -32.93 -8.94
N ASP A 251 -3.35 -32.57 -10.14
CA ASP A 251 -2.53 -32.57 -11.38
C ASP A 251 -2.53 -31.22 -12.11
N LEU A 252 -2.76 -30.13 -11.38
CA LEU A 252 -2.92 -28.81 -11.96
C LEU A 252 -1.56 -28.22 -12.39
N THR A 253 -1.19 -28.41 -13.66
CA THR A 253 0.11 -27.95 -14.21
C THR A 253 0.03 -26.55 -14.83
N THR A 254 -1.15 -26.14 -15.26
CA THR A 254 -1.48 -24.81 -15.77
C THR A 254 -2.86 -24.41 -15.22
N LEU A 255 -3.19 -23.11 -15.18
CA LEU A 255 -4.51 -22.59 -14.78
C LEU A 255 -5.41 -22.24 -15.99
N PRO A 256 -5.58 -23.07 -17.05
CA PRO A 256 -6.47 -22.70 -18.14
C PRO A 256 -7.90 -23.03 -17.74
N GLN A 257 -8.70 -21.99 -17.51
CA GLN A 257 -10.17 -22.02 -17.51
C GLN A 257 -10.78 -23.30 -16.90
N LEU A 258 -10.63 -23.48 -15.60
CA LEU A 258 -11.65 -24.16 -14.79
C LEU A 258 -12.84 -23.21 -14.58
#